data_AF-A0A1H9JRZ6-F1
#
_entry.id   AF-A0A1H9JRZ6-F1
#
_cell.length_a   1.000
_cell.length_b   1.000
_cell.length_c   1.000
_cell.angle_alpha   90.00
_cell.angle_beta   90.00
_cell.angle_gamma   90.00
#
_symmetry.space_group_name_H-M   'P 1'
#
loop_
_entity.id
_entity.type
_entity.pdbx_description
1 polymer ?
#
loop_
_entity_poly.entity_id
_entity_poly.type
_entity_poly.pdbx_seq_one_letter_code
_entity_poly.pdbx_strand_id
1 'polypeptide(L)' 'MNFQPKGGMCATCCHALRDCSALPFASMPVLARDGQTVIVRCTEFQRRK' A
#
# COMPACT_ATOMS: atom_id res chain seq x y z
N MET A 1 -5.81 10.48 -10.05
CA MET A 1 -4.91 9.30 -10.06
C MET A 1 -4.86 8.78 -8.62
N ASN A 2 -5.38 7.60 -8.38
CA ASN A 2 -5.48 7.05 -7.02
C ASN A 2 -4.27 6.16 -6.74
N PHE A 3 -3.64 6.29 -5.58
CA PHE A 3 -2.52 5.42 -5.18
C PHE A 3 -2.98 4.54 -4.04
N GLN A 4 -2.91 3.22 -4.23
CA GLN A 4 -3.28 2.27 -3.18
C GLN A 4 -2.16 1.26 -2.95
N PRO A 5 -1.89 0.88 -1.69
CA PRO A 5 -0.99 -0.22 -1.42
C PRO A 5 -1.57 -1.54 -1.96
N LYS A 6 -0.71 -2.49 -2.32
CA LYS A 6 -1.15 -3.84 -2.70
C LYS A 6 -1.95 -4.48 -1.54
N GLY A 7 -3.23 -4.77 -1.77
CA GLY A 7 -4.14 -5.28 -0.74
C GLY A 7 -3.62 -6.53 0.00
N GLY A 8 -2.98 -7.47 -0.70
CA GLY A 8 -2.37 -8.65 -0.07
C GLY A 8 -1.21 -8.32 0.88
N MET A 9 -0.46 -7.24 0.63
CA MET A 9 0.55 -6.75 1.59
C MET A 9 -0.14 -6.12 2.80
N CYS A 10 -1.18 -5.30 2.58
CA CYS A 10 -1.92 -4.70 3.69
C CYS A 10 -2.55 -5.75 4.61
N ALA A 11 -3.18 -6.78 4.03
CA ALA A 11 -3.84 -7.87 4.76
C ALA A 11 -2.88 -8.70 5.64
N THR A 12 -1.61 -8.79 5.26
CA THR A 12 -0.57 -9.53 6.01
C THR A 12 0.32 -8.62 6.85
N CYS A 13 -0.02 -7.32 6.92
CA CYS A 13 0.75 -6.33 7.67
C CYS A 13 0.44 -6.40 9.17
N CYS A 14 1.44 -6.16 10.02
CA CYS A 14 1.25 -5.90 11.45
C CYS A 14 0.33 -4.70 11.71
N HIS A 15 0.24 -3.77 10.76
CA HIS A 15 -0.58 -2.56 10.83
C HIS A 15 -1.90 -2.68 10.07
N ALA A 16 -2.37 -3.89 9.74
CA ALA A 16 -3.58 -4.10 8.92
C ALA A 16 -4.85 -3.39 9.46
N LEU A 17 -4.91 -3.10 10.76
CA LEU A 17 -6.03 -2.41 11.42
C LEU A 17 -5.77 -0.92 11.70
N ARG A 18 -4.59 -0.39 11.33
CA ARG A 18 -4.24 1.02 11.50
C ARG A 18 -4.66 1.80 10.26
N ASP A 19 -5.16 3.03 10.47
CA ASP A 19 -5.36 3.96 9.37
C ASP A 19 -4.01 4.42 8.81
N CYS A 20 -3.71 3.98 7.59
CA CYS A 20 -2.48 4.30 6.86
C CYS A 20 -2.69 5.43 5.84
N SER A 21 -3.85 6.10 5.82
CA SER A 21 -4.20 7.13 4.83
C SER A 21 -3.26 8.34 4.82
N ALA A 22 -2.58 8.61 5.94
CA ALA A 22 -1.59 9.68 6.06
C ALA A 22 -0.24 9.38 5.38
N LEU A 23 0.01 8.15 4.94
CA LEU A 23 1.28 7.78 4.31
C LEU A 23 1.37 8.32 2.86
N PRO A 24 2.57 8.70 2.40
CA PRO A 24 2.76 9.26 1.07
C PRO A 24 2.76 8.15 -0.01
N PHE A 25 1.62 7.51 -0.28
CA PHE A 25 1.52 6.43 -1.27
C PHE A 25 2.01 6.82 -2.67
N ALA A 26 1.92 8.10 -3.03
CA ALA A 26 2.39 8.60 -4.33
C ALA A 26 3.91 8.54 -4.51
N SER A 27 4.70 8.56 -3.43
CA SER A 27 6.16 8.45 -3.49
C SER A 27 6.66 7.00 -3.37
N MET A 28 5.76 6.05 -3.16
CA MET A 28 6.12 4.65 -2.98
C MET A 28 6.35 3.94 -4.32
N PRO A 29 7.16 2.87 -4.35
CA PRO A 29 7.45 2.14 -5.60
C PRO A 29 6.18 1.58 -6.25
N VAL A 30 5.97 1.87 -7.53
CA VAL A 30 4.82 1.37 -8.29
C VAL A 30 5.04 -0.10 -8.65
N LEU A 31 4.04 -0.95 -8.34
CA LEU A 31 4.02 -2.36 -8.68
C LEU A 31 3.19 -2.64 -9.94
N ALA A 32 2.04 -1.98 -10.06
CA ALA A 32 1.13 -2.14 -11.19
C ALA A 32 0.27 -0.88 -11.38
N ARG A 33 -0.32 -0.73 -12.56
CA ARG A 33 -1.31 0.32 -12.87
C ARG A 33 -2.55 -0.36 -13.44
N ASP A 34 -3.69 -0.07 -12.84
CA ASP A 34 -4.99 -0.58 -13.24
C ASP A 34 -5.94 0.59 -13.48
N GLY A 35 -6.08 0.98 -14.75
CA GLY A 35 -6.80 2.18 -15.18
C GLY A 35 -6.28 3.44 -14.49
N GLN A 36 -7.13 4.04 -13.64
CA GLN A 36 -6.81 5.26 -12.89
C GLN A 36 -6.15 5.01 -11.52
N THR A 37 -5.96 3.73 -11.16
CA THR A 37 -5.43 3.31 -9.87
C THR A 37 -4.01 2.77 -10.01
N VAL A 38 -3.09 3.32 -9.23
CA VAL A 38 -1.70 2.90 -9.16
C VAL A 38 -1.51 2.05 -7.92
N ILE A 39 -1.17 0.79 -8.12
CA ILE A 39 -0.87 -0.14 -7.04
C ILE A 39 0.60 0.05 -6.67
N VAL A 40 0.86 0.43 -5.42
CA VAL A 40 2.21 0.67 -4.90
C VAL A 40 2.63 -0.36 -3.86
N ARG A 41 3.95 -0.51 -3.68
CA ARG A 41 4.54 -1.27 -2.59
C ARG A 41 4.64 -0.38 -1.36
N CYS A 42 3.89 -0.70 -0.30
CA CYS A 42 3.99 0.05 0.96
C CYS A 42 5.40 -0.07 1.55
N THR A 43 6.04 1.05 1.89
CA THR A 43 7.37 1.09 2.54
C THR A 43 7.29 0.77 4.03
N GLU A 44 6.17 1.10 4.67
CA GLU A 44 5.88 0.79 6.08
C GLU A 44 5.33 -0.63 6.28
N PHE A 45 5.36 -1.47 5.25
CA PHE A 45 4.87 -2.84 5.35
C PHE A 45 5.75 -3.67 6.27
N GLN A 46 5.14 -4.23 7.31
CA GLN A 46 5.77 -5.19 8.19
C GLN A 46 4.94 -6.47 8.21
N ARG A 47 5.50 -7.60 7.77
CA ARG A 47 4.77 -8.87 7.74
C ARG A 47 4.50 -9.37 9.16
N ARG A 48 3.24 -9.68 9.48
CA ARG A 48 2.86 -10.35 10.72
C ARG A 48 3.45 -11.77 10.71
N LYS A 49 4.15 -12.13 11.79
CA LYS A 49 4.67 -13.49 12.00
C LYS A 49 3.53 -14.48 12.18
#